data_AF-A0A0R1SDE7-F1
#
_entry.id   AF-A0A0R1SDE7-F1
#
_cell.length_a   1.000
_cell.length_b   1.000
_cell.length_c   1.000
_cell.angle_alpha   90.00
_cell.angle_beta   90.00
_cell.angle_gamma   90.00
#
_symmetry.space_group_name_H-M   'P 1'
#
loop_
_entity.id
_entity.type
_entity.pdbx_description
1 polymer ?
#
loop_
_entity_poly.entity_id
_entity_poly.type
_entity_poly.pdbx_seq_one_letter_code
_entity_poly.pdbx_strand_id
1 'polypeptide(L)'
;MAKNEELKNGGVFPIGEKNEAYAQYFIGQSYLESLFSPEDNIDFGGSNVTFEPGCRNDWHIHHDGFQILLVTGAKVGIKNGASLLNY
;
A
#
# COMPACT_ATOMS: atom_id res chain seq x y z
N MET A 1 -22.35 9.66 13.53
CA MET A 1 -21.65 8.42 13.18
C MET A 1 -20.39 8.77 12.43
N ALA A 2 -19.24 8.20 12.79
CA ALA A 2 -18.05 8.33 11.95
C ALA A 2 -18.34 7.66 10.59
N LYS A 3 -17.83 8.23 9.48
CA LYS A 3 -17.96 7.57 8.18
C LYS A 3 -17.14 6.28 8.19
N ASN A 4 -17.69 5.20 7.63
CA ASN A 4 -17.04 3.91 7.39
C ASN A 4 -16.74 3.06 8.64
N GLU A 5 -17.63 3.06 9.63
CA GLU A 5 -17.54 2.23 10.86
C GLU A 5 -17.32 0.74 10.55
N GLU A 6 -17.93 0.21 9.50
CA GLU A 6 -17.82 -1.18 9.07
C GLU A 6 -16.41 -1.59 8.58
N LEU A 7 -15.52 -0.63 8.31
CA LEU A 7 -14.12 -0.92 7.98
C LEU A 7 -13.25 -1.18 9.22
N LYS A 8 -13.75 -0.89 10.44
CA LYS A 8 -13.02 -1.18 11.68
C LYS A 8 -12.71 -2.68 11.86
N ASN A 9 -13.45 -3.54 11.17
CA ASN A 9 -13.30 -5.00 11.24
C ASN A 9 -12.41 -5.58 10.12
N GLY A 10 -11.60 -4.77 9.44
CA GLY A 10 -10.55 -5.27 8.55
C GLY A 10 -10.84 -5.23 7.04
N GLY A 11 -11.97 -4.66 6.60
CA GLY A 11 -12.23 -4.48 5.17
C GLY A 11 -12.37 -5.80 4.37
N VAL A 12 -12.08 -5.75 3.06
CA VAL A 12 -12.26 -6.89 2.13
C VAL A 12 -11.13 -7.92 2.20
N PHE A 13 -9.93 -7.50 2.59
CA PHE A 13 -8.73 -8.35 2.66
C PHE A 13 -8.15 -8.31 4.07
N PRO A 14 -7.46 -9.37 4.54
CA PRO A 14 -6.78 -9.35 5.83
C PRO A 14 -5.79 -8.18 5.91
N ILE A 15 -5.63 -7.62 7.11
CA ILE A 15 -4.70 -6.50 7.37
C ILE A 15 -3.24 -6.97 7.26
N GLY A 16 -2.97 -8.21 7.65
CA GLY A 16 -1.63 -8.79 7.72
C GLY A 16 -0.85 -8.33 8.94
N GLU A 17 0.44 -8.66 8.93
CA GLU A 17 1.37 -8.33 10.02
C GLU A 17 1.93 -6.91 9.86
N LYS A 18 2.60 -6.42 10.91
CA LYS A 18 3.34 -5.16 10.82
C LYS A 18 4.32 -5.21 9.65
N ASN A 19 4.37 -4.14 8.88
CA ASN A 19 5.23 -4.03 7.71
C ASN A 19 6.69 -3.75 8.08
N GLU A 20 7.31 -4.63 8.86
CA GLU A 20 8.66 -4.44 9.38
C GLU A 20 9.72 -4.48 8.27
N ALA A 21 9.53 -5.35 7.26
CA ALA A 21 10.46 -5.50 6.14
C ALA A 21 10.64 -4.21 5.33
N TYR A 22 9.58 -3.40 5.20
CA TYR A 22 9.59 -2.17 4.41
C TYR A 22 9.45 -0.91 5.27
N ALA A 23 9.49 -1.01 6.61
CA ALA A 23 9.24 0.10 7.53
C ALA A 23 10.09 1.35 7.24
N GLN A 24 11.32 1.18 6.75
CA GLN A 24 12.23 2.27 6.38
C GLN A 24 11.71 3.18 5.24
N TYR A 25 10.73 2.71 4.46
CA TYR A 25 10.11 3.46 3.35
C TYR A 25 8.77 4.08 3.74
N PHE A 26 8.40 4.05 5.02
CA PHE A 26 7.14 4.55 5.53
C PHE A 26 7.38 5.50 6.71
N ILE A 27 6.55 6.54 6.77
CA ILE A 27 6.40 7.37 7.95
C ILE A 27 5.11 6.93 8.64
N GLY A 28 5.21 6.53 9.90
CA GLY A 28 4.10 5.93 10.66
C GLY A 28 4.02 4.41 10.53
N GLN A 29 2.98 3.81 11.10
CA GLN A 29 2.79 2.36 11.10
C GLN A 29 1.95 1.90 9.90
N SER A 30 2.48 0.95 9.14
CA SER A 30 1.74 0.19 8.13
C SER A 30 1.75 -1.30 8.43
N TYR A 31 0.80 -2.01 7.81
CA TYR A 31 0.67 -3.47 7.83
C TYR A 31 0.61 -3.99 6.41
N LEU A 32 1.08 -5.21 6.19
CA LEU A 32 1.18 -5.81 4.86
C LEU A 32 0.68 -7.25 4.88
N GLU A 33 -0.26 -7.54 4.00
CA GLU A 33 -0.70 -8.89 3.67
C GLU A 33 -0.36 -9.19 2.21
N SER A 34 0.42 -10.24 1.96
CA SER A 34 0.68 -10.70 0.60
C SER A 34 -0.53 -11.48 0.08
N LEU A 35 -1.10 -11.06 -1.06
CA LEU A 35 -2.28 -11.71 -1.64
C LEU A 35 -1.88 -12.78 -2.66
N PHE A 36 -0.86 -12.49 -3.49
CA PHE A 36 -0.27 -13.42 -4.43
C PHE A 36 1.12 -12.94 -4.84
N SER A 37 1.98 -13.87 -5.25
CA SER A 37 3.33 -13.61 -5.75
C SER A 37 3.37 -13.80 -7.27
N PRO A 38 4.37 -13.21 -7.96
CA PRO A 38 4.66 -13.56 -9.35
C PRO A 38 4.87 -15.07 -9.53
N GLU A 39 4.47 -15.59 -10.69
CA GLU A 39 4.63 -16.98 -11.12
C GLU A 39 5.19 -17.02 -12.56
N ASP A 40 5.55 -18.20 -13.09
CA ASP A 40 6.26 -18.35 -14.37
C ASP A 40 5.65 -17.57 -15.56
N ASN A 41 4.32 -17.39 -15.59
CA ASN A 41 3.61 -16.67 -16.64
C ASN A 41 2.93 -15.36 -16.16
N ILE A 42 3.18 -14.95 -14.92
CA ILE A 42 2.61 -13.75 -14.28
C ILE A 42 3.74 -12.99 -13.61
N ASP A 43 4.16 -11.88 -14.19
CA ASP A 43 5.32 -11.10 -13.78
C ASP A 43 5.04 -10.05 -12.68
N PHE A 44 3.83 -10.01 -12.14
CA PHE A 44 3.43 -9.08 -11.10
C PHE A 44 2.87 -9.79 -9.87
N GLY A 45 3.06 -9.16 -8.70
CA GLY A 45 2.47 -9.58 -7.44
C GLY A 45 1.38 -8.62 -6.97
N GLY A 46 0.70 -9.00 -5.89
CA GLY A 46 -0.31 -8.16 -5.26
C GLY A 46 -0.27 -8.27 -3.75
N SER A 47 -0.46 -7.15 -3.08
CA SER A 47 -0.50 -7.08 -1.62
C SER A 47 -1.56 -6.08 -1.16
N ASN A 48 -2.16 -6.36 -0.01
CA ASN A 48 -2.98 -5.40 0.71
C ASN A 48 -2.08 -4.66 1.72
N VAL A 49 -2.00 -3.33 1.61
CA VAL A 49 -1.23 -2.51 2.54
C VAL A 49 -2.18 -1.62 3.32
N THR A 50 -2.20 -1.78 4.63
CA THR A 50 -3.06 -1.00 5.53
C THR A 50 -2.23 0.07 6.24
N PHE A 51 -2.75 1.29 6.27
CA PHE A 51 -2.08 2.46 6.84
C PHE A 51 -2.83 2.92 8.08
N GLU A 52 -2.13 3.07 9.22
CA GLU A 52 -2.70 3.83 10.33
C GLU A 52 -2.97 5.29 9.92
N PRO A 53 -3.91 6.00 10.57
CA PRO A 53 -4.16 7.40 10.30
C PRO A 53 -2.87 8.25 10.32
N GLY A 54 -2.59 8.93 9.21
CA GLY A 54 -1.38 9.76 9.03
C GLY A 54 -0.15 9.00 8.54
N CYS A 55 -0.21 7.67 8.43
CA CYS A 55 0.86 6.91 7.80
C CYS A 55 0.90 7.17 6.29
N ARG A 56 2.11 7.24 5.72
CA ARG A 56 2.35 7.30 4.27
C ARG A 56 3.63 6.56 3.93
N ASN A 57 3.73 6.06 2.71
CA ASN A 57 5.01 5.66 2.14
C ASN A 57 5.80 6.90 1.67
N ASP A 58 7.09 6.71 1.46
CA ASP A 58 7.96 7.69 0.82
C ASP A 58 7.81 7.69 -0.70
N TRP A 59 8.21 8.82 -1.30
CA TRP A 59 8.23 8.97 -2.75
C TRP A 59 9.15 7.92 -3.36
N HIS A 60 8.63 7.17 -4.33
CA HIS A 60 9.38 6.20 -5.11
C HIS A 60 8.77 6.08 -6.51
N ILE A 61 9.50 5.43 -7.39
CA ILE A 61 9.06 5.09 -8.74
C ILE A 61 9.23 3.58 -8.96
N HIS A 62 8.36 3.00 -9.77
CA HIS A 62 8.52 1.63 -10.25
C HIS A 62 9.25 1.70 -11.57
N HIS A 63 10.50 1.22 -11.59
CA HIS A 63 11.27 1.07 -12.82
C HIS A 63 10.75 -0.14 -13.60
N ASP A 64 10.77 -0.04 -14.94
CA ASP A 64 10.43 -1.15 -15.85
C ASP A 64 9.06 -1.80 -15.60
N GLY A 65 8.13 -1.05 -15.02
CA GLY A 65 6.80 -1.51 -14.65
C GLY A 65 5.86 -0.36 -14.31
N PHE A 66 4.73 -0.70 -13.69
CA PHE A 66 3.74 0.26 -13.24
C PHE A 66 3.12 -0.20 -11.92
N GLN A 67 2.49 0.74 -11.23
CA GLN A 67 1.73 0.45 -10.01
C GLN A 67 0.24 0.71 -10.25
N ILE A 68 -0.59 -0.22 -9.80
CA ILE A 68 -2.04 -0.03 -9.71
C ILE A 68 -2.40 0.04 -8.22
N LEU A 69 -3.21 1.02 -7.84
CA LEU A 69 -3.73 1.17 -6.48
C LEU A 69 -5.25 1.01 -6.50
N LEU A 70 -5.76 0.07 -5.70
CA LEU A 70 -7.18 -0.11 -5.45
C LEU A 70 -7.49 0.23 -3.99
N VAL A 71 -8.27 1.28 -3.76
CA VAL A 71 -8.67 1.68 -2.41
C VAL A 71 -9.85 0.81 -1.99
N THR A 72 -9.61 -0.10 -1.05
CA THR A 72 -10.60 -1.04 -0.52
C THR A 72 -11.24 -0.57 0.78
N GLY A 73 -10.71 0.49 1.39
CA GLY A 73 -11.21 1.05 2.63
C GLY A 73 -10.73 2.47 2.91
N ALA A 74 -11.56 3.19 3.66
CA ALA A 74 -11.33 4.51 4.21
C ALA A 74 -11.07 5.59 3.14
N LYS A 75 -10.69 6.79 3.61
CA LYS A 75 -10.28 7.88 2.74
C LYS A 75 -8.76 7.87 2.65
N VAL A 76 -8.24 7.65 1.46
CA VAL A 76 -6.80 7.73 1.18
C VAL A 76 -6.49 8.95 0.31
N GLY A 77 -5.32 9.54 0.51
CA GLY A 77 -4.77 10.56 -0.39
C GLY A 77 -3.76 9.93 -1.33
N ILE A 78 -4.00 10.00 -2.63
CA ILE A 78 -3.04 9.56 -3.66
C ILE A 78 -2.49 10.79 -4.35
N LYS A 79 -1.16 10.89 -4.44
CA LYS A 79 -0.47 11.95 -5.17
C LYS A 79 0.51 11.32 -6.14
N ASN A 80 0.39 11.69 -7.41
CA ASN A 80 1.35 11.32 -8.45
C ASN A 80 2.14 12.56 -8.87
N GLY A 81 3.45 12.41 -9.04
CA GLY A 81 4.36 13.49 -9.40
C GLY A 81 5.72 13.31 -8.75
N ALA A 82 6.63 12.60 -9.43
CA ALA A 82 8.04 12.64 -9.09
C ALA A 82 8.69 13.76 -9.90
N SER A 83 9.38 14.69 -9.24
CA SER A 83 10.42 15.44 -9.94
C SER A 83 11.45 14.41 -10.38
N LEU A 84 11.66 14.27 -11.69
CA LEU A 84 12.77 13.51 -12.24
C LEU A 84 14.07 14.13 -11.71
N LEU A 85 14.59 13.64 -10.59
CA LEU A 85 15.99 13.85 -10.26
C LEU A 85 16.76 12.84 -11.11
N ASN A 86 17.05 13.26 -12.33
CA ASN A 86 18.13 12.70 -13.12
C ASN A 86 19.43 12.94 -12.33
N TYR A 87 20.05 11.86 -11.84
CA TYR A 87 21.49 11.80 -11.60
C TYR A 87 22.05 10.69 -12.49
#